data_AF-A0A6A6ZHF8-F1
#
_entry.id   AF-A0A6A6ZHF8-F1
#
_cell.length_a   1.000
_cell.length_b   1.000
_cell.length_c   1.000
_cell.angle_alpha   90.00
_cell.angle_beta   90.00
_cell.angle_gamma   90.00
#
_symmetry.space_group_name_H-M   'P 1'
#
loop_
_entity.id
_entity.type
_entity.pdbx_description
1 polymer ?
#
loop_
_entity_poly.entity_id
_entity_poly.type
_entity_poly.pdbx_seq_one_letter_code
_entity_poly.pdbx_strand_id
1 'polypeptide(L)'
;MLEESLDKIDSQEDRALFLGSARRDANTSRKDVIEKLTKALPEYDVLLEQNQRALMLPRAQSRDVKNLQKWVKGTASISRREFAYLEQGEDVVNLTGASDSALALIEDTVGDAIFFIGRCFRRIFPAACTKRKHALTA
;
A
#
# COMPACT_ATOMS: atom_id res chain seq x y z
N MET A 1 15.55 13.38 -21.80
CA MET A 1 16.84 12.89 -22.34
C MET A 1 16.69 12.30 -23.74
N LEU A 2 15.90 11.24 -23.97
CA LEU A 2 15.69 10.71 -25.33
C LEU A 2 14.86 11.64 -26.24
N GLU A 3 13.77 12.22 -25.71
CA GLU A 3 12.96 13.22 -26.40
C GLU A 3 13.77 14.47 -26.75
N GLU A 4 14.47 15.04 -25.77
CA GLU A 4 15.40 16.17 -26.01
C GLU A 4 16.50 15.84 -27.05
N SER A 5 16.93 14.58 -27.13
CA SER A 5 17.89 14.15 -28.16
C SER A 5 17.23 14.09 -29.55
N LEU A 6 15.97 13.69 -29.62
CA LEU A 6 15.17 13.70 -30.84
C LEU A 6 14.97 15.14 -31.35
N ASP A 7 14.61 16.07 -30.46
CA ASP A 7 14.44 17.50 -30.78
C ASP A 7 15.74 18.12 -31.33
N LYS A 8 16.89 17.73 -30.77
CA LYS A 8 18.21 18.15 -31.28
C LYS A 8 18.49 17.59 -32.67
N ILE A 9 18.18 16.33 -32.91
CA ILE A 9 18.35 15.70 -34.23
C ILE A 9 17.46 16.40 -35.27
N ASP A 10 16.21 16.69 -34.92
CA ASP A 10 15.24 17.31 -35.83
C ASP A 10 15.52 18.79 -36.11
N SER A 11 16.12 19.51 -35.15
CA SER A 11 16.52 20.92 -35.32
C SER A 11 17.84 21.09 -36.08
N GLN A 12 18.72 20.09 -36.05
CA GLN A 12 20.03 20.11 -36.71
C GLN A 12 20.03 19.44 -38.09
N GLU A 13 18.93 18.79 -38.49
CA GLU A 13 18.86 18.11 -39.78
C GLU A 13 18.72 19.10 -40.95
N ASP A 14 19.72 19.10 -41.84
CA ASP A 14 19.65 19.84 -43.10
C ASP A 14 18.65 19.17 -44.06
N ARG A 15 17.51 19.85 -44.26
CA ARG A 15 16.43 19.37 -45.13
C ARG A 15 16.74 19.72 -46.58
N ALA A 16 17.37 18.81 -47.33
CA ALA A 16 17.16 18.79 -48.78
C ALA A 16 15.65 18.53 -48.99
N LEU A 17 14.95 19.40 -49.71
CA LEU A 17 13.50 19.34 -49.93
C LEU A 17 13.09 18.02 -50.61
N PHE A 18 13.00 16.94 -49.83
CA PHE A 18 12.46 15.68 -50.29
C PHE A 18 10.96 15.76 -50.17
N LEU A 19 10.32 16.16 -51.28
CA LEU A 19 8.87 16.01 -51.53
C LEU A 19 8.43 14.54 -51.62
N GLY A 20 9.34 13.60 -51.35
CA GLY A 20 9.07 12.17 -51.26
C GLY A 20 8.49 11.82 -49.90
N SER A 21 7.25 11.36 -49.91
CA SER A 21 6.48 10.80 -48.80
C SER A 21 7.30 10.22 -47.65
N ALA A 22 6.84 10.47 -46.41
CA ALA A 22 7.32 10.00 -45.09
C ALA A 22 7.71 8.51 -44.94
N ARG A 23 7.65 7.69 -45.99
CA ARG A 23 7.85 6.24 -45.99
C ARG A 23 9.30 5.77 -45.96
N ARG A 24 10.30 6.64 -46.10
CA ARG A 24 11.72 6.25 -45.97
C ARG A 24 12.52 7.35 -45.30
N ASP A 25 12.38 7.45 -43.99
CA ASP A 25 13.35 8.21 -43.21
C ASP A 25 14.75 7.59 -43.41
N ALA A 26 15.71 8.39 -43.87
CA ALA A 26 17.10 7.97 -44.06
C ALA A 26 17.95 8.22 -42.81
N ASN A 27 17.44 9.00 -41.85
CA ASN A 27 18.16 9.37 -40.65
C ASN A 27 18.23 8.20 -39.67
N THR A 28 19.39 7.53 -39.65
CA THR A 28 19.65 6.38 -38.78
C THR A 28 19.68 6.78 -37.30
N SER A 29 20.15 7.98 -36.98
CA SER A 29 20.17 8.52 -35.61
C SER A 29 18.76 8.74 -35.07
N ARG A 30 17.85 9.31 -35.89
CA ARG A 30 16.44 9.45 -35.51
C ARG A 30 15.80 8.09 -35.26
N LYS A 31 16.01 7.13 -36.16
CA LYS A 31 15.47 5.78 -36.03
C LYS A 31 15.93 5.08 -34.76
N ASP A 32 17.21 5.18 -34.40
CA ASP A 32 17.75 4.58 -33.18
C ASP A 32 17.10 5.19 -31.92
N VAL A 33 16.92 6.52 -31.87
CA VAL A 33 16.23 7.18 -30.75
C VAL A 33 14.76 6.78 -30.69
N ILE A 34 14.06 6.72 -31.82
CA ILE A 34 12.67 6.27 -31.90
C ILE A 34 12.54 4.81 -31.44
N GLU A 35 13.46 3.93 -31.84
CA GLU A 35 13.46 2.54 -31.40
C GLU A 35 13.65 2.43 -29.88
N LYS A 36 14.58 3.21 -29.32
CA LYS A 36 14.80 3.28 -27.86
C LYS A 36 13.56 3.81 -27.12
N LEU A 37 12.92 4.85 -27.64
CA LEU A 37 11.66 5.36 -27.09
C LEU A 37 10.55 4.31 -27.15
N THR A 38 10.44 3.60 -28.26
CA THR A 38 9.43 2.55 -28.46
C THR A 38 9.61 1.39 -27.47
N LYS A 39 10.85 1.10 -27.07
CA LYS A 39 11.16 0.10 -26.04
C LYS A 39 10.92 0.61 -24.62
N ALA A 40 11.25 1.87 -24.33
CA ALA A 40 11.17 2.44 -22.98
C ALA A 40 9.76 2.87 -22.57
N LEU A 41 8.91 3.32 -23.51
CA LEU A 41 7.56 3.79 -23.21
C LEU A 41 6.67 2.70 -22.58
N PRO A 42 6.63 1.46 -23.08
CA PRO A 42 5.87 0.39 -22.42
C PRO A 42 6.30 0.11 -20.98
N GLU A 43 7.60 0.19 -20.69
CA GLU A 43 8.12 0.02 -19.32
C GLU A 43 7.64 1.13 -18.40
N TYR A 44 7.58 2.36 -18.91
CA TYR A 44 7.04 3.51 -18.19
C TYR A 44 5.54 3.36 -17.91
N ASP A 45 4.75 2.91 -18.89
CA ASP A 45 3.31 2.68 -18.73
C ASP A 45 3.04 1.62 -17.64
N VAL A 46 3.81 0.53 -17.64
CA VAL A 46 3.73 -0.51 -16.60
C VAL A 46 4.08 0.06 -15.23
N LEU A 47 5.14 0.85 -15.13
CA LEU A 47 5.54 1.50 -13.87
C LEU A 47 4.47 2.46 -13.37
N LEU A 48 3.85 3.24 -14.26
CA LEU A 48 2.78 4.17 -13.90
C LEU A 48 1.55 3.43 -13.38
N GLU A 49 1.15 2.35 -14.05
CA GLU A 49 0.02 1.52 -13.63
C GLU A 49 0.29 0.88 -12.25
N GLN A 50 1.50 0.35 -12.04
CA GLN A 50 1.90 -0.23 -10.76
C GLN A 50 1.89 0.80 -9.62
N ASN A 51 2.42 2.00 -9.87
CA ASN A 51 2.39 3.09 -8.89
C ASN A 51 0.96 3.53 -8.58
N GLN A 52 0.11 3.67 -9.60
CA GLN A 52 -1.30 3.98 -9.40
C GLN A 52 -1.98 2.90 -8.54
N ARG A 53 -1.76 1.62 -8.83
CA ARG A 53 -2.32 0.52 -8.04
C ARG A 53 -1.82 0.56 -6.59
N ALA A 54 -0.54 0.84 -6.37
CA ALA A 54 0.04 0.94 -5.03
C ALA A 54 -0.56 2.12 -4.23
N LEU A 55 -0.74 3.29 -4.87
CA LEU A 55 -1.33 4.47 -4.24
C LEU A 55 -2.84 4.32 -3.99
N MET A 56 -3.52 3.49 -4.78
CA MET A 56 -4.94 3.19 -4.62
C MET A 56 -5.22 2.16 -3.51
N LEU A 57 -4.19 1.57 -2.90
CA LEU A 57 -4.40 0.63 -1.81
C LEU A 57 -5.08 1.32 -0.61
N PRO A 58 -6.14 0.72 -0.06
CA PRO A 58 -6.81 1.29 1.09
C PRO A 58 -5.87 1.32 2.29
N ARG A 59 -6.04 2.34 3.14
CA ARG A 59 -5.31 2.44 4.40
C ARG A 59 -5.63 1.25 5.30
N ALA A 60 -4.65 0.78 6.07
CA ALA A 60 -4.85 -0.30 7.02
C ALA A 60 -5.86 0.09 8.11
N GLN A 61 -6.65 -0.89 8.57
CA GLN A 61 -7.61 -0.69 9.64
C GLN A 61 -6.89 -0.42 10.97
N SER A 62 -7.37 0.58 11.72
CA SER A 62 -6.76 0.97 13.00
C SER A 62 -6.76 -0.16 14.03
N ARG A 63 -7.73 -1.08 13.97
CA ARG A 63 -7.82 -2.25 14.85
C ARG A 63 -6.69 -3.24 14.58
N ASP A 64 -6.42 -3.56 13.31
CA ASP A 64 -5.39 -4.51 12.92
C ASP A 64 -4.01 -4.03 13.31
N VAL A 65 -3.73 -2.73 13.09
CA VAL A 65 -2.49 -2.08 13.54
C VAL A 65 -2.36 -2.17 15.07
N LYS A 66 -3.42 -1.88 15.83
CA LYS A 66 -3.41 -2.00 17.30
C LYS A 66 -3.25 -3.43 17.79
N ASN A 67 -3.84 -4.41 17.09
CA ASN A 67 -3.70 -5.83 17.41
C ASN A 67 -2.26 -6.29 17.18
N LEU A 68 -1.65 -5.91 16.05
CA LEU A 68 -0.24 -6.13 15.78
C LEU A 68 0.66 -5.47 16.83
N GLN A 69 0.37 -4.22 17.22
CA GLN A 69 1.08 -3.53 18.30
C GLN A 69 1.02 -4.28 19.63
N LYS A 70 -0.14 -4.81 20.01
CA LYS A 70 -0.29 -5.60 21.24
C LYS A 70 0.44 -6.94 21.13
N TRP A 71 0.33 -7.61 19.99
CA TRP A 71 0.99 -8.89 19.74
C TRP A 71 2.51 -8.76 19.80
N VAL A 72 3.10 -7.76 19.16
CA VAL A 72 4.56 -7.53 19.21
C VAL A 72 5.01 -7.13 20.61
N LYS A 73 4.26 -6.30 21.34
CA LYS A 73 4.57 -5.98 22.74
C LYS A 73 4.53 -7.21 23.66
N GLY A 74 3.69 -8.20 23.34
CA GLY A 74 3.61 -9.47 24.07
C GLY A 74 4.69 -10.48 23.65
N THR A 75 5.25 -10.35 22.45
CA THR A 75 6.21 -11.29 21.87
C THR A 75 7.61 -10.68 21.88
N ALA A 76 8.42 -11.03 22.89
CA ALA A 76 9.71 -10.39 23.17
C ALA A 76 10.81 -10.60 22.10
N SER A 77 10.50 -11.25 20.96
CA SER A 77 11.50 -11.65 19.96
C SER A 77 11.71 -10.66 18.82
N ILE A 78 10.95 -9.56 18.75
CA ILE A 78 11.06 -8.56 17.68
C ILE A 78 11.71 -7.29 18.23
N SER A 79 12.68 -6.74 17.49
CA SER A 79 13.36 -5.53 17.92
C SER A 79 12.44 -4.31 17.81
N ARG A 80 12.57 -3.35 18.74
CA ARG A 80 11.75 -2.12 18.71
C ARG A 80 11.94 -1.30 17.43
N ARG A 81 13.11 -1.40 16.79
CA ARG A 81 13.43 -0.66 15.55
C ARG A 81 12.66 -1.21 14.35
N GLU A 82 12.49 -2.52 14.28
CA GLU A 82 11.73 -3.17 13.21
C GLU A 82 10.24 -2.89 13.30
N PHE A 83 9.74 -2.48 14.47
CA PHE A 83 8.32 -2.21 14.70
C PHE A 83 7.92 -0.74 14.54
N ALA A 84 8.88 0.18 14.40
CA ALA A 84 8.63 1.62 14.42
C ALA A 84 7.65 2.11 13.32
N TYR A 85 7.58 1.40 12.18
CA TYR A 85 6.65 1.74 11.09
C TYR A 85 5.17 1.67 11.53
N LEU A 86 4.84 0.83 12.51
CA LEU A 86 3.48 0.68 13.02
C LEU A 86 3.07 1.82 13.98
N GLU A 87 4.00 2.68 14.40
CA GLU A 87 3.69 3.87 15.21
C GLU A 87 3.28 5.06 14.34
N GLN A 88 3.78 5.13 13.10
CA GLN A 88 3.54 6.27 12.20
C GLN A 88 2.21 6.21 11.45
N GLY A 89 1.56 5.03 11.36
CA GLY A 89 0.17 4.84 10.93
C GLY A 89 -0.19 5.26 9.49
N GLU A 90 0.61 6.09 8.83
CA GLU A 90 0.46 6.55 7.45
C GLU A 90 1.10 5.60 6.44
N ASP A 91 2.08 4.78 6.87
CA ASP A 91 2.86 3.88 6.02
C ASP A 91 2.30 2.44 5.96
N VAL A 92 1.07 2.23 6.46
CA VAL A 92 0.47 0.89 6.57
C VAL A 92 -0.78 0.82 5.70
N VAL A 93 -0.73 -0.05 4.70
CA VAL A 93 -1.80 -0.26 3.72
C VAL A 93 -2.37 -1.66 3.82
N ASN A 94 -3.64 -1.80 3.43
CA ASN A 94 -4.31 -3.07 3.31
C ASN A 94 -4.17 -3.63 1.89
N LEU A 95 -3.45 -4.74 1.77
CA LEU A 95 -3.19 -5.41 0.49
C LEU A 95 -4.40 -6.17 -0.08
N THR A 96 -5.39 -6.52 0.75
CA THR A 96 -6.51 -7.34 0.29
C THR A 96 -7.54 -6.55 -0.53
N GLY A 97 -7.44 -5.22 -0.57
CA GLY A 97 -8.35 -4.33 -1.32
C GLY A 97 -9.79 -4.31 -0.79
N ALA A 98 -10.17 -5.29 0.02
CA ALA A 98 -11.43 -5.35 0.73
C ALA A 98 -11.39 -4.34 1.88
N SER A 99 -11.92 -3.15 1.64
CA SER A 99 -12.56 -2.42 2.71
C SER A 99 -13.81 -3.23 3.09
N ASP A 100 -13.69 -4.23 3.96
CA ASP A 100 -14.83 -4.86 4.65
C ASP A 100 -15.48 -3.84 5.60
N SER A 101 -15.75 -2.64 5.10
CA SER A 101 -16.00 -1.42 5.86
C SER A 101 -17.31 -1.54 6.62
N ALA A 102 -18.39 -2.03 6.01
CA ALA A 102 -19.67 -2.09 6.69
C ALA A 102 -19.72 -3.20 7.75
N LEU A 103 -19.35 -4.44 7.40
CA LEU A 103 -19.41 -5.55 8.34
C LEU A 103 -18.34 -5.46 9.43
N ALA A 104 -17.11 -5.06 9.10
CA ALA A 104 -16.06 -4.88 10.11
C ALA A 104 -16.36 -3.69 11.04
N LEU A 105 -16.95 -2.59 10.56
CA LEU A 105 -17.38 -1.50 11.44
C LEU A 105 -18.52 -1.93 12.37
N ILE A 106 -19.47 -2.73 11.88
CA ILE A 106 -20.55 -3.26 12.71
C ILE A 106 -20.00 -4.25 13.73
N GLU A 107 -19.12 -5.16 13.32
CA GLU A 107 -18.47 -6.11 14.23
C GLU A 107 -17.63 -5.38 15.29
N ASP A 108 -16.89 -4.33 14.90
CA ASP A 108 -16.09 -3.51 15.81
C ASP A 108 -16.97 -2.78 16.83
N THR A 109 -18.05 -2.12 16.37
CA THR A 109 -18.95 -1.40 17.27
C THR A 109 -19.67 -2.33 18.23
N VAL A 110 -20.07 -3.53 17.77
CA VAL A 110 -20.67 -4.56 18.63
C VAL A 110 -19.66 -5.12 19.63
N GLY A 111 -18.43 -5.41 19.20
CA GLY A 111 -17.37 -5.90 20.08
C GLY A 111 -17.05 -4.92 21.20
N ASP A 112 -16.91 -3.63 20.87
CA ASP A 112 -16.65 -2.56 21.84
C ASP A 112 -17.85 -2.36 22.79
N ALA A 113 -19.08 -2.45 22.28
CA ALA A 113 -20.28 -2.37 23.11
C ALA A 113 -20.35 -3.53 24.12
N ILE A 114 -20.08 -4.77 23.68
CA ILE A 114 -20.07 -5.95 24.56
C ILE A 114 -18.98 -5.82 25.63
N PHE A 115 -17.78 -5.36 25.26
CA PHE A 115 -16.71 -5.14 26.22
C PHE A 115 -17.08 -4.05 27.23
N PHE A 116 -17.66 -2.94 26.76
CA PHE A 116 -18.12 -1.85 27.62
C PHE A 116 -19.21 -2.31 28.59
N ILE A 117 -20.22 -3.04 28.10
CA ILE A 117 -21.29 -3.63 28.92
C ILE A 117 -20.70 -4.59 29.95
N GLY A 118 -19.80 -5.49 29.56
CA GLY A 118 -19.13 -6.42 30.47
C GLY A 118 -18.28 -5.70 31.53
N ARG A 119 -17.63 -4.59 31.17
CA ARG A 119 -16.85 -3.75 32.10
C ARG A 119 -17.77 -3.00 33.07
N CYS A 120 -18.89 -2.47 32.60
CA CYS A 120 -19.90 -1.82 33.42
C CYS A 120 -20.55 -2.82 34.39
N PHE A 121 -20.90 -4.03 33.93
CA PHE A 121 -21.41 -5.09 34.79
C PHE A 121 -20.42 -5.49 35.90
N ARG A 122 -19.13 -5.65 35.60
CA ARG A 122 -18.11 -5.92 36.63
C ARG A 122 -17.89 -4.77 37.61
N ARG A 123 -18.08 -3.52 37.16
CA ARG A 123 -17.98 -2.33 38.01
C ARG A 123 -19.18 -2.16 38.94
N ILE A 124 -20.37 -2.49 38.46
CA ILE A 124 -21.63 -2.34 39.20
C ILE A 124 -21.87 -3.54 40.13
N PHE A 125 -21.43 -4.75 39.74
CA PHE A 125 -21.52 -5.97 40.54
C PHE A 125 -20.12 -6.56 40.84
N PRO A 126 -19.33 -5.96 41.75
CA PRO A 126 -18.01 -6.47 42.11
C PRO A 126 -18.06 -7.81 42.89
N ALA A 127 -19.22 -8.23 43.41
CA ALA A 127 -19.33 -9.34 44.35
C ALA A 127 -19.59 -10.74 43.75
N ALA A 128 -19.83 -10.87 42.44
CA ALA A 128 -20.26 -12.15 41.85
C ALA A 128 -19.11 -13.07 41.37
N CYS A 129 -17.85 -12.62 41.36
CA CYS A 129 -16.71 -13.43 40.91
C CYS A 129 -15.69 -13.70 42.02
N THR A 130 -16.16 -14.20 43.16
CA THR A 130 -15.31 -14.97 44.08
C THR A 130 -16.01 -16.27 44.41
N LYS A 131 -15.74 -17.30 43.59
CA LYS A 131 -15.63 -18.72 43.97
C LYS A 131 -15.37 -19.57 42.73
N ARG A 132 -14.11 -19.56 42.24
CA ARG A 132 -13.51 -20.81 41.77
C ARG A 132 -12.82 -21.41 42.99
N LYS A 133 -13.53 -22.28 43.72
CA LYS A 133 -12.88 -23.15 44.69
C LYS A 133 -12.05 -24.14 43.87
N HIS A 134 -10.73 -24.05 43.97
CA HIS A 134 -9.87 -25.19 43.70
C HIS A 134 -10.22 -26.28 44.70
N ALA A 135 -10.54 -27.47 44.20
CA ALA A 135 -10.52 -28.70 44.97
C ALA A 135 -9.81 -29.75 44.11
N LEU A 136 -8.48 -29.74 44.18
CA LEU A 136 -7.62 -30.88 43.84
C LEU A 136 -6.91 -31.27 45.13
N THR A 137 -7.46 -32.29 45.79
CA THR A 137 -6.89 -33.10 46.89
C THR A 137 -7.83 -34.30 46.98
N ALA A 138 -7.42 -35.57 46.90
CA ALA A 138 -6.11 -36.21 46.85
C ALA A 138 -6.26 -37.52 46.04
#